data_AF-A0AB36RP22-F1
#
_entry.id   AF-A0AB36RP22-F1
#
_cell.length_a   1.000
_cell.length_b   1.000
_cell.length_c   1.000
_cell.angle_alpha   90.00
_cell.angle_beta   90.00
_cell.angle_gamma   90.00
#
_symmetry.space_group_name_H-M   'P 1'
#
loop_
_entity.id
_entity.type
_entity.pdbx_description
1 polymer ?
#
loop_
_entity_poly.entity_id
_entity_poly.type
_entity_poly.pdbx_seq_one_letter_code
_entity_poly.pdbx_strand_id
1 'polypeptide(L)'
;MMRARPTPTPPAVSALAAITLALIVLPVFALGARVPWTDLGAVLRAPETHELLRVTVASATLATVIAVALGTPLALWLQRVRRGSSLARLLVLLPLAMPPVVAGLALSALIGRRGLAAPLLDALHWKFAFAFPGVVAAHVYVALPFVVITLDSALRQLGPEVAASAEAVGIPPGRIVRRIILPAIAPALVTAAGLAFARSLGEFGTTLTFAGSMPGTTRTMPLGIYLAREVDQSLAYGLSAILVGFAVLALAATALPAALAQWRGRHRPAEQPRETGTIDAAKLSQLTRPAASGEEVRAGATRFPANATTALIGPNGAGKTTLARGVAKHRGVVLLTQDPALPPTATPRTALAMVTRSAEQLLRAAGLASLADVPVPALSGGQAAQVALVRALAARPRVLILDEPLAAIDAATTAQWRRLLQATARERTTIVVTHDAIDVATLADHVAVMRSGSVVSLRPAADELAAPATAFSARLLGMNLLADLSLLEGPPLPDATVPRPLRASFPPDALSVIRTPQPAGSHLLRGRVSAVDLLPGGGAAVELAVGGDAEHTEHTEHYVSLLVDREAVLRQDLAPGTQVTCALDVRKVRLIPAEHG
;
A
#
# COMPACT_ATOMS: atom_id res chain seq x y z
N MET A 1 21.51 4.51 6.74
CA MET A 1 21.06 5.13 5.47
C MET A 1 21.52 6.59 5.43
N MET A 2 22.51 6.92 4.60
CA MET A 2 22.81 8.32 4.26
C MET A 2 21.61 8.88 3.49
N ARG A 3 20.92 9.89 4.06
CA ARG A 3 19.87 10.61 3.34
C ARG A 3 20.48 11.20 2.07
N ALA A 4 19.96 10.81 0.91
CA ALA A 4 20.24 11.51 -0.33
C ALA A 4 19.97 13.00 -0.11
N ARG A 5 20.98 13.85 -0.34
CA ARG A 5 20.78 15.30 -0.29
C ARG A 5 19.68 15.64 -1.31
N PRO A 6 18.69 16.47 -0.95
CA PRO A 6 17.70 16.91 -1.92
C PRO A 6 18.45 17.53 -3.11
N THR A 7 18.07 17.13 -4.31
CA THR A 7 18.64 17.67 -5.55
C THR A 7 18.45 19.19 -5.56
N PRO A 8 19.50 19.98 -5.84
CA PRO A 8 19.38 21.44 -5.84
C PRO A 8 18.34 21.88 -6.87
N THR A 9 17.42 22.76 -6.44
CA THR A 9 16.42 23.34 -7.35
C THR A 9 17.11 24.32 -8.30
N PRO A 10 16.76 24.34 -9.60
CA PRO A 10 17.32 25.31 -10.55
C PRO A 10 17.07 26.75 -10.07
N PRO A 11 18.04 27.68 -10.24
CA PRO A 11 17.94 29.04 -9.71
C PRO A 11 16.75 29.81 -10.27
N ALA A 12 16.38 29.57 -11.53
CA ALA A 12 15.20 30.17 -12.15
C ALA A 12 13.89 29.74 -11.47
N VAL A 13 13.77 28.47 -11.09
CA VAL A 13 12.60 27.94 -10.38
C VAL A 13 12.52 28.56 -8.98
N SER A 14 13.65 28.66 -8.28
CA SER A 14 13.73 29.29 -6.97
C SER A 14 13.37 30.78 -7.02
N ALA A 15 13.83 31.51 -8.04
CA ALA A 15 13.51 32.93 -8.24
C ALA A 15 12.01 33.13 -8.50
N LEU A 16 11.41 32.34 -9.39
CA LEU A 16 9.97 32.43 -9.69
C LEU A 16 9.11 32.06 -8.46
N ALA A 17 9.53 31.05 -7.68
CA ALA A 17 8.87 30.68 -6.44
C ALA A 17 8.95 31.83 -5.39
N ALA A 18 10.10 32.50 -5.27
CA ALA A 18 10.25 33.65 -4.39
C ALA A 18 9.36 34.83 -4.80
N ILE A 19 9.28 35.14 -6.10
CA ILE A 19 8.38 36.18 -6.64
C ILE A 19 6.92 35.83 -6.33
N THR A 20 6.53 34.57 -6.55
CA THR A 20 5.17 34.10 -6.27
C THR A 20 4.84 34.20 -4.79
N LEU A 21 5.77 33.82 -3.91
CA LEU A 21 5.59 33.95 -2.46
C LEU A 21 5.49 35.43 -2.05
N ALA A 22 6.32 36.30 -2.60
CA ALA A 22 6.26 37.73 -2.34
C ALA A 22 4.91 38.33 -2.78
N LEU A 23 4.38 37.92 -3.93
CA LEU A 23 3.07 38.36 -4.41
C LEU A 23 1.92 38.01 -3.44
N ILE A 24 2.02 36.87 -2.76
CA ILE A 24 1.01 36.42 -1.77
C ILE A 24 1.20 37.13 -0.42
N VAL A 25 2.44 37.24 0.05
CA VAL A 25 2.76 37.69 1.42
C VAL A 25 2.82 39.21 1.54
N LEU A 26 3.38 39.90 0.54
CA LEU A 26 3.62 41.35 0.61
C LEU A 26 2.33 42.18 0.76
N PRO A 27 1.19 41.87 0.09
CA PRO A 27 -0.07 42.57 0.33
C PRO A 27 -0.58 42.45 1.77
N VAL A 28 -0.41 41.27 2.39
CA VAL A 28 -0.80 41.05 3.80
C VAL A 28 0.11 41.84 4.73
N PHE A 29 1.41 41.89 4.44
CA PHE A 29 2.37 42.71 5.19
C PHE A 29 2.06 44.21 5.04
N ALA A 30 1.76 44.67 3.82
CA ALA A 30 1.40 46.05 3.55
C ALA A 30 0.08 46.46 4.24
N LEU A 31 -0.90 45.56 4.28
CA LEU A 31 -2.13 45.74 5.07
C LEU A 31 -1.76 45.91 6.55
N GLY A 32 -0.94 45.01 7.11
CA GLY A 32 -0.46 45.06 8.50
C GLY A 32 0.25 46.37 8.86
N ALA A 33 0.99 46.96 7.92
CA ALA A 33 1.65 48.26 8.11
C ALA A 33 0.67 49.44 8.19
N ARG A 34 -0.55 49.29 7.65
CA ARG A 34 -1.62 50.31 7.69
C ARG A 34 -2.55 50.19 8.89
N VAL A 35 -2.42 49.12 9.68
CA VAL A 35 -3.29 48.87 10.85
C VAL A 35 -2.91 49.82 12.00
N PRO A 36 -3.87 50.53 12.63
CA PRO A 36 -3.63 51.29 13.85
C PRO A 36 -3.51 50.33 15.05
N TRP A 37 -2.32 49.75 15.23
CA TRP A 37 -2.06 48.73 16.28
C TRP A 37 -2.35 49.21 17.71
N THR A 38 -2.19 50.51 17.97
CA THR A 38 -2.51 51.15 19.25
C THR A 38 -4.00 51.08 19.59
N ASP A 39 -4.85 51.25 18.58
CA ASP A 39 -6.32 51.32 18.75
C ASP A 39 -6.99 49.98 18.51
N LEU A 40 -6.25 48.97 18.04
CA LEU A 40 -6.79 47.64 17.74
C LEU A 40 -7.50 47.01 18.95
N GLY A 41 -6.97 47.22 20.16
CA GLY A 41 -7.59 46.75 21.40
C GLY A 41 -8.92 47.46 21.72
N ALA A 42 -9.12 48.69 21.26
CA ALA A 42 -10.38 49.41 21.37
C ALA A 42 -11.37 48.93 20.28
N VAL A 43 -10.91 48.79 19.03
CA VAL A 43 -11.70 48.22 17.92
C VAL A 43 -12.21 46.83 18.26
N LEU A 44 -11.38 45.96 18.85
CA LEU A 44 -11.76 44.60 19.23
C LEU A 44 -12.81 44.58 20.35
N ARG A 45 -12.77 45.54 21.28
CA ARG A 45 -13.71 45.66 22.41
C ARG A 45 -15.01 46.38 22.05
N ALA A 46 -15.11 46.95 20.84
CA ALA A 46 -16.31 47.64 20.41
C ALA A 46 -17.48 46.65 20.26
N PRO A 47 -18.68 46.98 20.75
CA PRO A 47 -19.84 46.07 20.72
C PRO A 47 -20.23 45.67 19.30
N GLU A 48 -20.08 46.57 18.33
CA GLU A 48 -20.32 46.31 16.90
C GLU A 48 -19.35 45.25 16.35
N THR A 49 -18.06 45.34 16.71
CA THR A 49 -17.04 44.34 16.33
C THR A 49 -17.36 42.97 16.93
N HIS A 50 -17.78 42.93 18.19
CA HIS A 50 -18.20 41.68 18.84
C HIS A 50 -19.38 41.04 18.13
N GLU A 51 -20.34 41.85 17.69
CA GLU A 51 -21.51 41.38 16.95
C GLU A 51 -21.12 40.79 15.59
N LEU A 52 -20.28 41.49 14.82
CA LEU A 52 -19.71 41.01 13.56
C LEU A 52 -18.94 39.70 13.75
N LEU A 53 -18.08 39.64 14.78
CA LEU A 53 -17.31 38.44 15.10
C LEU A 53 -18.21 37.27 15.47
N ARG A 54 -19.23 37.49 16.31
CA ARG A 54 -20.17 36.45 16.72
C ARG A 54 -20.87 35.84 15.52
N VAL A 55 -21.44 36.66 14.64
CA VAL A 55 -22.14 36.16 13.43
C VAL A 55 -21.16 35.43 12.51
N THR A 56 -19.95 35.97 12.31
CA THR A 56 -18.94 35.38 11.42
C THR A 56 -18.42 34.04 11.92
N VAL A 57 -18.00 33.97 13.18
CA VAL A 57 -17.44 32.74 13.77
C VAL A 57 -18.54 31.69 13.96
N ALA A 58 -19.74 32.07 14.40
CA ALA A 58 -20.84 31.13 14.55
C ALA A 58 -21.28 30.55 13.20
N SER A 59 -21.45 31.40 12.18
CA SER A 59 -21.82 30.93 10.83
C SER A 59 -20.74 30.06 10.21
N ALA A 60 -19.46 30.44 10.34
CA ALA A 60 -18.34 29.63 9.84
C ALA A 60 -18.20 28.28 10.56
N THR A 61 -18.34 28.26 11.89
CA THR A 61 -18.26 27.02 12.67
C THR A 61 -19.38 26.07 12.28
N LEU A 62 -20.62 26.56 12.25
CA LEU A 62 -21.78 25.73 11.94
C LEU A 62 -21.73 25.26 10.48
N ALA A 63 -21.34 26.14 9.55
CA ALA A 63 -21.16 25.76 8.15
C ALA A 63 -20.08 24.69 7.97
N THR A 64 -18.94 24.79 8.66
CA THR A 64 -17.89 23.77 8.63
C THR A 64 -18.37 22.43 9.17
N VAL A 65 -19.08 22.42 10.31
CA VAL A 65 -19.64 21.18 10.88
C VAL A 65 -20.60 20.52 9.90
N ILE A 66 -21.51 21.29 9.30
CA ILE A 66 -22.47 20.79 8.31
C ILE A 66 -21.74 20.32 7.03
N ALA A 67 -20.78 21.09 6.53
CA ALA A 67 -20.01 20.75 5.34
C ALA A 67 -19.19 19.46 5.54
N VAL A 68 -18.61 19.23 6.73
CA VAL A 68 -17.94 17.97 7.06
C VAL A 68 -18.93 16.82 7.15
N ALA A 69 -20.06 17.03 7.82
CA ALA A 69 -21.12 16.03 7.98
C ALA A 69 -21.74 15.59 6.65
N LEU A 70 -21.90 16.51 5.69
CA LEU A 70 -22.43 16.23 4.35
C LEU A 70 -21.34 15.79 3.36
N GLY A 71 -20.16 16.41 3.43
CA GLY A 71 -19.06 16.18 2.48
C GLY A 71 -18.37 14.84 2.67
N THR A 72 -18.26 14.35 3.92
CA THR A 72 -17.66 13.05 4.23
C THR A 72 -18.44 11.88 3.61
N PRO A 73 -19.76 11.72 3.83
CA PRO A 73 -20.52 10.65 3.18
C PRO A 73 -20.55 10.82 1.66
N LEU A 74 -20.61 12.04 1.14
CA LEU A 74 -20.53 12.29 -0.31
C LEU A 74 -19.19 11.80 -0.89
N ALA A 75 -18.07 12.12 -0.25
CA ALA A 75 -16.74 11.65 -0.67
C ALA A 75 -16.63 10.12 -0.62
N LEU A 76 -17.16 9.47 0.44
CA LEU A 76 -17.21 8.02 0.55
C LEU A 76 -18.09 7.38 -0.54
N TRP A 77 -19.20 8.02 -0.89
CA TRP A 77 -20.09 7.54 -1.95
C TRP A 77 -19.44 7.65 -3.34
N LEU A 78 -18.73 8.74 -3.63
CA LEU A 78 -18.00 8.95 -4.89
C LEU A 78 -16.93 7.89 -5.17
N GLN A 79 -16.43 7.21 -4.14
CA GLN A 79 -15.49 6.08 -4.28
C GLN A 79 -16.16 4.78 -4.72
N ARG A 80 -17.45 4.60 -4.42
CA ARG A 80 -18.21 3.38 -4.76
C ARG A 80 -18.86 3.45 -6.14
N VAL A 81 -19.15 4.66 -6.62
CA VAL A 81 -19.82 4.88 -7.90
C VAL A 81 -18.84 4.61 -9.05
N ARG A 82 -19.06 3.51 -9.79
CA ARG A 82 -18.22 3.13 -10.94
C ARG A 82 -18.51 3.93 -12.21
N ARG A 83 -19.77 4.31 -12.44
CA ARG A 83 -20.22 5.07 -13.62
C ARG A 83 -20.77 6.43 -13.20
N GLY A 84 -20.33 7.50 -13.85
CA GLY A 84 -20.80 8.87 -13.55
C GLY A 84 -20.10 9.56 -12.38
N SER A 85 -19.12 8.91 -11.72
CA SER A 85 -18.36 9.55 -10.64
C SER A 85 -17.55 10.75 -11.12
N SER A 86 -17.05 10.75 -12.36
CA SER A 86 -16.39 11.92 -12.96
C SER A 86 -17.34 13.11 -13.08
N LEU A 87 -18.58 12.89 -13.55
CA LEU A 87 -19.58 13.95 -13.64
C LEU A 87 -19.97 14.47 -12.24
N ALA A 88 -20.21 13.56 -11.29
CA ALA A 88 -20.53 13.95 -9.92
C ALA A 88 -19.41 14.79 -9.27
N ARG A 89 -18.13 14.47 -9.56
CA ARG A 89 -16.98 15.27 -9.13
C ARG A 89 -16.97 16.66 -9.75
N LEU A 90 -17.27 16.78 -11.05
CA LEU A 90 -17.38 18.07 -11.72
C LEU A 90 -18.51 18.91 -11.11
N LEU A 91 -19.65 18.30 -10.79
CA LEU A 91 -20.77 18.99 -10.13
C LEU A 91 -20.40 19.49 -8.73
N VAL A 92 -19.60 18.73 -7.97
CA VAL A 92 -19.06 19.19 -6.68
C VAL A 92 -18.14 20.40 -6.82
N LEU A 93 -17.43 20.54 -7.95
CA LEU A 93 -16.58 21.70 -8.23
C LEU A 93 -17.36 22.92 -8.72
N LEU A 94 -18.62 22.76 -9.12
CA LEU A 94 -19.44 23.83 -9.69
C LEU A 94 -19.48 25.10 -8.81
N PRO A 95 -19.63 25.05 -7.47
CA PRO A 95 -19.64 26.25 -6.64
C PRO A 95 -18.32 27.04 -6.68
N LEU A 96 -17.19 26.41 -7.00
CA LEU A 96 -15.89 27.08 -7.13
C LEU A 96 -15.76 27.86 -8.43
N ALA A 97 -16.48 27.46 -9.48
CA ALA A 97 -16.49 28.14 -10.77
C ALA A 97 -17.53 29.26 -10.84
N MET A 98 -18.55 29.23 -9.98
CA MET A 98 -19.61 30.24 -9.97
C MET A 98 -19.14 31.55 -9.33
N PRO A 99 -19.39 32.71 -9.97
CA PRO A 99 -19.23 34.00 -9.29
C PRO A 99 -20.09 34.04 -8.01
N PRO A 100 -19.59 34.61 -6.89
CA PRO A 100 -20.31 34.58 -5.61
C PRO A 100 -21.73 35.18 -5.67
N VAL A 101 -21.92 36.24 -6.45
CA VAL A 101 -23.24 36.85 -6.66
C VAL A 101 -24.20 35.87 -7.34
N VAL A 102 -23.73 35.15 -8.36
CA VAL A 102 -24.54 34.14 -9.07
C VAL A 102 -24.87 32.97 -8.13
N ALA A 103 -23.93 32.55 -7.28
CA ALA A 103 -24.19 31.56 -6.24
C ALA A 103 -25.28 32.03 -5.26
N GLY A 104 -25.24 33.30 -4.82
CA GLY A 104 -26.26 33.89 -3.95
C GLY A 104 -27.64 33.97 -4.61
N LEU A 105 -27.69 34.32 -5.91
CA LEU A 105 -28.94 34.30 -6.69
C LEU A 105 -29.48 32.88 -6.87
N ALA A 106 -28.62 31.89 -7.12
CA ALA A 106 -29.03 30.49 -7.23
C ALA A 106 -29.62 29.96 -5.92
N LEU A 107 -29.00 30.28 -4.77
CA LEU A 107 -29.56 29.95 -3.46
C LEU A 107 -30.88 30.68 -3.19
N SER A 108 -30.99 31.95 -3.61
CA SER A 108 -32.25 32.70 -3.53
C SER A 108 -33.36 32.05 -4.36
N ALA A 109 -33.03 31.57 -5.56
CA ALA A 109 -33.95 30.87 -6.44
C ALA A 109 -34.37 29.49 -5.89
N LEU A 110 -33.53 28.83 -5.10
CA LEU A 110 -33.84 27.54 -4.49
C LEU A 110 -34.58 27.68 -3.16
N ILE A 111 -33.97 28.33 -2.17
CA ILE A 111 -34.40 28.38 -0.76
C ILE A 111 -34.77 29.79 -0.27
N GLY A 112 -34.94 30.76 -1.19
CA GLY A 112 -35.45 32.09 -0.86
C GLY A 112 -36.96 32.11 -0.63
N ARG A 113 -37.50 33.28 -0.23
CA ARG A 113 -38.93 33.47 0.07
C ARG A 113 -39.89 33.13 -1.08
N ARG A 114 -39.41 33.21 -2.32
CA ARG A 114 -40.15 32.86 -3.55
C ARG A 114 -39.40 31.79 -4.36
N GLY A 115 -38.55 31.01 -3.69
CA GLY A 115 -37.74 29.98 -4.32
C GLY A 115 -38.53 28.71 -4.60
N LEU A 116 -37.92 27.79 -5.36
CA LEU A 116 -38.52 26.50 -5.73
C LEU A 116 -38.91 25.65 -4.50
N ALA A 117 -38.14 25.75 -3.41
CA ALA A 117 -38.40 25.02 -2.17
C ALA A 117 -39.33 25.77 -1.20
N ALA A 118 -39.78 26.99 -1.52
CA ALA A 118 -40.56 27.82 -0.60
C ALA A 118 -41.81 27.13 -0.04
N PRO A 119 -42.65 26.41 -0.82
CA PRO A 119 -43.84 25.75 -0.28
C PRO A 119 -43.54 24.74 0.83
N LEU A 120 -42.44 23.98 0.68
CA LEU A 120 -41.99 23.01 1.68
C LEU A 120 -41.39 23.71 2.91
N LEU A 121 -40.60 24.76 2.69
CA LEU A 121 -39.96 25.52 3.76
C LEU A 121 -40.99 26.27 4.62
N ASP A 122 -42.02 26.83 4.00
CA ASP A 122 -43.11 27.53 4.69
C ASP A 122 -43.94 26.56 5.55
N ALA A 123 -44.19 25.35 5.04
CA ALA A 123 -44.85 24.27 5.80
C ALA A 123 -44.02 23.80 7.02
N LEU A 124 -42.68 23.84 6.91
CA LEU A 124 -41.76 23.53 8.02
C LEU A 124 -41.43 24.75 8.90
N HIS A 125 -41.98 25.93 8.58
CA HIS A 125 -41.67 27.21 9.21
C HIS A 125 -40.16 27.57 9.22
N TRP A 126 -39.42 27.15 8.20
CA TRP A 126 -37.99 27.42 8.06
C TRP A 126 -37.74 28.65 7.18
N LYS A 127 -37.01 29.63 7.72
CA LYS A 127 -36.68 30.89 7.02
C LYS A 127 -35.18 30.98 6.82
N PHE A 128 -34.75 31.02 5.56
CA PHE A 128 -33.33 31.17 5.18
C PHE A 128 -33.02 32.58 4.68
N ALA A 129 -33.81 33.11 3.76
CA ALA A 129 -33.59 34.46 3.22
C ALA A 129 -33.70 35.53 4.32
N PHE A 130 -32.71 36.41 4.40
CA PHE A 130 -32.61 37.43 5.45
C PHE A 130 -32.65 36.81 6.86
N ALA A 131 -31.98 35.69 7.07
CA ALA A 131 -31.90 35.06 8.39
C ALA A 131 -30.53 34.38 8.59
N PHE A 132 -30.15 34.16 9.86
CA PHE A 132 -28.88 33.50 10.20
C PHE A 132 -28.71 32.12 9.52
N PRO A 133 -29.74 31.25 9.44
CA PRO A 133 -29.64 29.99 8.68
C PRO A 133 -29.29 30.19 7.20
N GLY A 134 -29.68 31.32 6.59
CA GLY A 134 -29.32 31.65 5.23
C GLY A 134 -27.83 31.94 5.04
N VAL A 135 -27.21 32.63 6.01
CA VAL A 135 -25.75 32.84 6.05
C VAL A 135 -25.04 31.48 6.09
N VAL A 136 -25.51 30.60 6.97
CA VAL A 136 -24.94 29.25 7.12
C VAL A 136 -25.10 28.44 5.83
N ALA A 137 -26.27 28.48 5.18
CA ALA A 137 -26.51 27.79 3.91
C ALA A 137 -25.59 28.30 2.79
N ALA A 138 -25.41 29.62 2.67
CA ALA A 138 -24.46 30.22 1.74
C ALA A 138 -23.03 29.75 1.99
N HIS A 139 -22.61 29.74 3.26
CA HIS A 139 -21.29 29.27 3.64
C HIS A 139 -21.11 27.77 3.36
N VAL A 140 -22.10 26.92 3.66
CA VAL A 140 -22.06 25.48 3.35
C VAL A 140 -21.90 25.25 1.86
N TYR A 141 -22.68 25.94 1.02
CA TYR A 141 -22.63 25.80 -0.44
C TYR A 141 -21.22 26.03 -1.00
N VAL A 142 -20.52 27.03 -0.46
CA VAL A 142 -19.19 27.45 -0.92
C VAL A 142 -18.05 26.66 -0.26
N ALA A 143 -18.25 26.19 0.99
CA ALA A 143 -17.23 25.46 1.74
C ALA A 143 -17.24 23.95 1.47
N LEU A 144 -18.38 23.37 1.10
CA LEU A 144 -18.54 21.93 0.83
C LEU A 144 -17.54 21.35 -0.19
N PRO A 145 -17.23 22.03 -1.32
CA PRO A 145 -16.26 21.49 -2.30
C PRO A 145 -14.88 21.26 -1.68
N PHE A 146 -14.41 22.15 -0.80
CA PHE A 146 -13.11 22.01 -0.14
C PHE A 146 -13.06 20.74 0.71
N VAL A 147 -14.14 20.42 1.44
CA VAL A 147 -14.23 19.18 2.20
C VAL A 147 -14.16 17.97 1.28
N VAL A 148 -14.98 17.94 0.23
CA VAL A 148 -15.11 16.77 -0.64
C VAL A 148 -13.82 16.51 -1.42
N ILE A 149 -13.17 17.55 -1.96
CA ILE A 149 -11.91 17.41 -2.72
C ILE A 149 -10.79 16.87 -1.83
N THR A 150 -10.62 17.43 -0.64
CA THR A 150 -9.56 17.01 0.29
C THR A 150 -9.77 15.56 0.74
N LEU A 151 -11.00 15.19 1.10
CA LEU A 151 -11.32 13.82 1.51
C LEU A 151 -11.24 12.84 0.35
N ASP A 152 -11.67 13.23 -0.85
CA ASP A 152 -11.57 12.37 -2.03
C ASP A 152 -10.12 12.04 -2.38
N SER A 153 -9.22 13.03 -2.34
CA SER A 153 -7.79 12.81 -2.57
C SER A 153 -7.21 11.83 -1.54
N ALA A 154 -7.54 12.01 -0.26
CA ALA A 154 -7.09 11.12 0.81
C ALA A 154 -7.62 9.67 0.65
N LEU A 155 -8.88 9.53 0.26
CA LEU A 155 -9.50 8.22 0.02
C LEU A 155 -8.86 7.48 -1.17
N ARG A 156 -8.51 8.21 -2.24
CA ARG A 156 -7.80 7.64 -3.39
C ARG A 156 -6.41 7.13 -3.02
N GLN A 157 -5.71 7.82 -2.12
CA GLN A 157 -4.38 7.42 -1.64
C GLN A 157 -4.41 6.15 -0.79
N LEU A 158 -5.50 5.86 -0.06
CA LEU A 158 -5.62 4.63 0.73
C LEU A 158 -5.71 3.36 -0.12
N GLY A 159 -6.10 3.48 -1.39
CA GLY A 159 -6.24 2.36 -2.32
C GLY A 159 -7.50 1.51 -2.07
N PRO A 160 -8.13 0.98 -3.13
CA PRO A 160 -9.34 0.15 -3.01
C PRO A 160 -9.08 -1.20 -2.32
N GLU A 161 -7.83 -1.67 -2.32
CA GLU A 161 -7.41 -2.96 -1.77
C GLU A 161 -7.63 -3.05 -0.25
N VAL A 162 -7.46 -1.94 0.49
CA VAL A 162 -7.63 -1.92 1.95
C VAL A 162 -9.07 -2.24 2.36
N ALA A 163 -10.05 -1.69 1.65
CA ALA A 163 -11.46 -1.96 1.91
C ALA A 163 -11.85 -3.37 1.43
N ALA A 164 -11.39 -3.78 0.24
CA ALA A 164 -11.67 -5.10 -0.32
C ALA A 164 -11.18 -6.25 0.59
N SER A 165 -9.96 -6.13 1.14
CA SER A 165 -9.40 -7.11 2.08
C SER A 165 -10.20 -7.19 3.39
N ALA A 166 -10.71 -6.06 3.88
CA ALA A 166 -11.57 -6.05 5.07
C ALA A 166 -12.94 -6.71 4.82
N GLU A 167 -13.53 -6.47 3.64
CA GLU A 167 -14.78 -7.13 3.22
C GLU A 167 -14.59 -8.64 3.02
N ALA A 168 -13.44 -9.06 2.48
CA ALA A 168 -13.10 -10.46 2.32
C ALA A 168 -13.13 -11.18 3.67
N VAL A 169 -12.56 -10.60 4.74
CA VAL A 169 -12.60 -11.19 6.10
C VAL A 169 -14.00 -11.11 6.76
N GLY A 170 -15.01 -10.60 6.07
CA GLY A 170 -16.40 -10.55 6.56
C GLY A 170 -16.71 -9.36 7.47
N ILE A 171 -15.88 -8.31 7.46
CA ILE A 171 -16.17 -7.07 8.19
C ILE A 171 -17.31 -6.32 7.48
N PRO A 172 -18.41 -5.96 8.16
CA PRO A 172 -19.52 -5.28 7.50
C PRO A 172 -19.16 -3.84 7.07
N PRO A 173 -19.74 -3.30 5.98
CA PRO A 173 -19.33 -2.03 5.38
C PRO A 173 -19.33 -0.83 6.34
N GLY A 174 -20.33 -0.73 7.22
CA GLY A 174 -20.38 0.36 8.21
C GLY A 174 -19.24 0.29 9.24
N ARG A 175 -18.79 -0.93 9.58
CA ARG A 175 -17.66 -1.14 10.49
C ARG A 175 -16.33 -0.84 9.80
N ILE A 176 -16.21 -1.14 8.50
CA ILE A 176 -15.05 -0.75 7.68
C ILE A 176 -14.92 0.78 7.66
N VAL A 177 -16.00 1.50 7.36
CA VAL A 177 -15.99 2.97 7.35
C VAL A 177 -15.57 3.51 8.71
N ARG A 178 -16.20 3.03 9.80
CA ARG A 178 -15.97 3.57 11.14
C ARG A 178 -14.62 3.19 11.75
N ARG A 179 -14.09 1.98 11.52
CA ARG A 179 -12.87 1.48 12.18
C ARG A 179 -11.62 1.53 11.30
N ILE A 180 -11.77 1.58 9.98
CA ILE A 180 -10.64 1.51 9.05
C ILE A 180 -10.52 2.84 8.32
N ILE A 181 -11.56 3.26 7.60
CA ILE A 181 -11.49 4.41 6.69
C ILE A 181 -11.44 5.74 7.45
N LEU A 182 -12.40 6.01 8.35
CA LEU A 182 -12.47 7.28 9.08
C LEU A 182 -11.22 7.56 9.92
N PRO A 183 -10.66 6.60 10.69
CA PRO A 183 -9.41 6.82 11.40
C PRO A 183 -8.22 7.06 10.47
N ALA A 184 -8.17 6.36 9.32
CA ALA A 184 -7.08 6.52 8.36
C ALA A 184 -7.10 7.89 7.66
N ILE A 185 -8.28 8.45 7.38
CA ILE A 185 -8.46 9.79 6.78
C ILE A 185 -8.63 10.91 7.81
N ALA A 186 -8.58 10.62 9.12
CA ALA A 186 -8.81 11.61 10.17
C ALA A 186 -7.92 12.88 10.03
N PRO A 187 -6.62 12.78 9.70
CA PRO A 187 -5.80 13.96 9.45
C PRO A 187 -6.33 14.81 8.29
N ALA A 188 -6.74 14.17 7.20
CA ALA A 188 -7.33 14.85 6.04
C ALA A 188 -8.68 15.49 6.38
N LEU A 189 -9.46 14.91 7.30
CA LEU A 189 -10.72 15.48 7.78
C LEU A 189 -10.49 16.76 8.60
N VAL A 190 -9.45 16.81 9.43
CA VAL A 190 -9.04 18.03 10.14
C VAL A 190 -8.59 19.11 9.15
N THR A 191 -7.77 18.75 8.16
CA THR A 191 -7.35 19.69 7.10
C THR A 191 -8.54 20.21 6.29
N ALA A 192 -9.46 19.31 5.90
CA ALA A 192 -10.68 19.65 5.18
C ALA A 192 -11.55 20.63 5.97
N ALA A 193 -11.72 20.38 7.29
CA ALA A 193 -12.46 21.28 8.18
C ALA A 193 -11.79 22.65 8.29
N GLY A 194 -10.45 22.70 8.41
CA GLY A 194 -9.70 23.95 8.45
C GLY A 194 -9.83 24.78 7.18
N LEU A 195 -9.72 24.14 6.01
CA LEU A 195 -9.91 24.79 4.71
C LEU A 195 -11.35 25.30 4.53
N ALA A 196 -12.34 24.49 4.89
CA ALA A 196 -13.76 24.87 4.84
C ALA A 196 -14.05 26.07 5.76
N PHE A 197 -13.51 26.06 6.98
CA PHE A 197 -13.64 27.16 7.94
C PHE A 197 -12.99 28.44 7.42
N ALA A 198 -11.75 28.36 6.93
CA ALA A 198 -11.04 29.50 6.38
C ALA A 198 -11.76 30.08 5.16
N ARG A 199 -12.28 29.23 4.27
CA ARG A 199 -13.11 29.68 3.14
C ARG A 199 -14.38 30.38 3.62
N SER A 200 -15.01 29.86 4.67
CA SER A 200 -16.24 30.40 5.22
C SER A 200 -16.06 31.76 5.90
N LEU A 201 -14.92 32.00 6.58
CA LEU A 201 -14.60 33.31 7.18
C LEU A 201 -14.52 34.43 6.14
N GLY A 202 -14.05 34.12 4.94
CA GLY A 202 -13.91 35.06 3.83
C GLY A 202 -15.14 35.20 2.94
N GLU A 203 -16.26 34.52 3.25
CA GLU A 203 -17.43 34.60 2.39
C GLU A 203 -18.14 35.95 2.53
N PHE A 204 -18.35 36.59 1.38
CA PHE A 204 -18.90 37.94 1.27
C PHE A 204 -20.05 37.98 0.27
N GLY A 205 -19.78 37.65 -0.99
CA GLY A 205 -20.71 37.91 -2.09
C GLY A 205 -21.97 37.04 -2.05
N THR A 206 -21.83 35.75 -1.76
CA THR A 206 -22.97 34.83 -1.68
C THR A 206 -23.89 35.23 -0.53
N THR A 207 -23.29 35.55 0.63
CA THR A 207 -24.00 35.96 1.84
C THR A 207 -24.72 37.29 1.65
N LEU A 208 -24.06 38.30 1.07
CA LEU A 208 -24.68 39.60 0.80
C LEU A 208 -25.89 39.46 -0.13
N THR A 209 -25.75 38.71 -1.23
CA THR A 209 -26.82 38.56 -2.22
C THR A 209 -28.01 37.74 -1.70
N PHE A 210 -27.79 36.74 -0.84
CA PHE A 210 -28.86 35.86 -0.35
C PHE A 210 -29.41 36.24 1.03
N ALA A 211 -28.54 36.52 1.99
CA ALA A 211 -28.89 36.75 3.40
C ALA A 211 -28.94 38.25 3.79
N GLY A 212 -28.48 39.15 2.91
CA GLY A 212 -28.47 40.59 3.16
C GLY A 212 -27.49 41.03 4.26
N SER A 213 -27.70 42.23 4.82
CA SER A 213 -26.77 42.91 5.74
C SER A 213 -27.42 43.39 7.04
N MET A 214 -28.11 42.50 7.77
CA MET A 214 -28.78 42.89 9.02
C MET A 214 -27.82 42.79 10.21
N PRO A 215 -27.60 43.89 10.96
CA PRO A 215 -26.84 43.87 12.21
C PRO A 215 -27.35 42.77 13.14
N GLY A 216 -26.42 42.12 13.85
CA GLY A 216 -26.75 41.07 14.82
C GLY A 216 -27.21 39.73 14.29
N THR A 217 -27.63 39.66 13.04
CA THR A 217 -28.26 38.47 12.48
C THR A 217 -27.53 37.93 11.26
N THR A 218 -27.31 38.76 10.23
CA THR A 218 -26.73 38.31 8.96
C THR A 218 -25.47 39.06 8.53
N ARG A 219 -25.16 40.20 9.16
CA ARG A 219 -23.95 40.96 8.86
C ARG A 219 -22.71 40.26 9.37
N THR A 220 -21.92 39.70 8.44
CA THR A 220 -20.61 39.10 8.71
C THR A 220 -19.50 40.16 8.67
N MET A 221 -18.34 39.81 9.20
CA MET A 221 -17.16 40.66 9.28
C MET A 221 -16.64 41.11 7.90
N PRO A 222 -16.58 40.27 6.84
CA PRO A 222 -16.27 40.76 5.48
C PRO A 222 -17.20 41.87 5.01
N LEU A 223 -18.49 41.77 5.30
CA LEU A 223 -19.47 42.79 4.95
C LEU A 223 -19.35 44.04 5.83
N GLY A 224 -19.04 43.87 7.11
CA GLY A 224 -18.69 44.97 8.01
C GLY A 224 -17.46 45.74 7.56
N ILE A 225 -16.40 45.05 7.10
CA ILE A 225 -15.19 45.66 6.53
C ILE A 225 -15.53 46.45 5.27
N TYR A 226 -16.36 45.88 4.38
CA TYR A 226 -16.80 46.57 3.16
C TYR A 226 -17.52 47.89 3.49
N LEU A 227 -18.48 47.85 4.42
CA LEU A 227 -19.23 49.04 4.84
C LEU A 227 -18.33 50.04 5.58
N ALA A 228 -17.42 49.55 6.44
CA ALA A 228 -16.46 50.41 7.14
C ALA A 228 -15.54 51.12 6.14
N ARG A 229 -15.08 50.45 5.08
CA ARG A 229 -14.20 51.05 4.07
C ARG A 229 -14.81 52.29 3.40
N GLU A 230 -16.13 52.32 3.24
CA GLU A 230 -16.84 53.46 2.64
C GLU A 230 -16.90 54.68 3.58
N VAL A 231 -16.73 54.48 4.89
CA VAL A 231 -16.90 55.52 5.92
C VAL A 231 -15.58 55.86 6.62
N ASP A 232 -14.88 54.85 7.12
CA ASP A 232 -13.63 54.92 7.87
C ASP A 232 -12.67 53.80 7.44
N GLN A 233 -11.65 54.18 6.67
CA GLN A 233 -10.62 53.25 6.21
C GLN A 233 -9.75 52.70 7.36
N SER A 234 -9.53 53.47 8.42
CA SER A 234 -8.73 53.04 9.57
C SER A 234 -9.45 51.94 10.36
N LEU A 235 -10.76 52.10 10.58
CA LEU A 235 -11.61 51.05 11.15
C LEU A 235 -11.63 49.81 10.24
N ALA A 236 -11.73 49.99 8.92
CA ALA A 236 -11.70 48.88 7.96
C ALA A 236 -10.38 48.11 8.01
N TYR A 237 -9.22 48.78 8.15
CA TYR A 237 -7.93 48.13 8.35
C TYR A 237 -7.88 47.36 9.67
N GLY A 238 -8.39 47.93 10.76
CA GLY A 238 -8.48 47.26 12.07
C GLY A 238 -9.33 45.98 12.03
N LEU A 239 -10.55 46.06 11.46
CA LEU A 239 -11.43 44.91 11.28
C LEU A 239 -10.83 43.85 10.35
N SER A 240 -10.14 44.27 9.29
CA SER A 240 -9.43 43.35 8.38
C SER A 240 -8.31 42.60 9.09
N ALA A 241 -7.53 43.29 9.93
CA ALA A 241 -6.47 42.68 10.72
C ALA A 241 -7.00 41.62 11.69
N ILE A 242 -8.13 41.90 12.35
CA ILE A 242 -8.82 40.96 13.24
C ILE A 242 -9.26 39.71 12.46
N LEU A 243 -9.93 39.88 11.31
CA LEU A 243 -10.40 38.76 10.50
C LEU A 243 -9.24 37.90 9.97
N VAL A 244 -8.19 38.53 9.43
CA VAL A 244 -7.00 37.84 8.92
C VAL A 244 -6.27 37.10 10.06
N GLY A 245 -6.10 37.75 11.21
CA GLY A 245 -5.50 37.12 12.39
C GLY A 245 -6.27 35.88 12.82
N PHE A 246 -7.60 35.95 12.86
CA PHE A 246 -8.45 34.80 13.19
C PHE A 246 -8.37 33.67 12.15
N ALA A 247 -8.32 34.00 10.86
CA ALA A 247 -8.15 33.03 9.80
C ALA A 247 -6.78 32.32 9.87
N VAL A 248 -5.70 33.07 10.12
CA VAL A 248 -4.34 32.52 10.31
C VAL A 248 -4.29 31.61 11.54
N LEU A 249 -4.87 32.03 12.67
CA LEU A 249 -4.94 31.22 13.89
C LEU A 249 -5.73 29.93 13.66
N ALA A 250 -6.86 29.99 12.95
CA ALA A 250 -7.66 28.81 12.63
C ALA A 250 -6.89 27.83 11.71
N LEU A 251 -6.23 28.33 10.67
CA LEU A 251 -5.39 27.51 9.79
C LEU A 251 -4.21 26.89 10.55
N ALA A 252 -3.52 27.69 11.38
CA ALA A 252 -2.44 27.21 12.22
C ALA A 252 -2.93 26.12 13.19
N ALA A 253 -4.09 26.30 13.84
CA ALA A 253 -4.65 25.29 14.75
C ALA A 253 -4.89 23.93 14.08
N THR A 254 -5.25 23.93 12.78
CA THR A 254 -5.45 22.68 12.02
C THR A 254 -4.16 22.07 11.46
N ALA A 255 -3.18 22.89 11.06
CA ALA A 255 -1.93 22.43 10.45
C ALA A 255 -0.82 22.11 11.47
N LEU A 256 -0.78 22.84 12.59
CA LEU A 256 0.30 22.80 13.58
C LEU A 256 0.44 21.43 14.27
N PRO A 257 -0.63 20.69 14.65
CA PRO A 257 -0.47 19.38 15.28
C PRO A 257 0.25 18.37 14.37
N ALA A 258 -0.11 18.35 13.08
CA ALA A 258 0.53 17.49 12.09
C ALA A 258 1.98 17.92 11.81
N ALA A 259 2.22 19.23 11.69
CA ALA A 259 3.56 19.79 11.49
C ALA A 259 4.48 19.52 12.68
N LEU A 260 3.99 19.68 13.92
CA LEU A 260 4.73 19.38 15.15
C LEU A 260 4.99 17.89 15.32
N ALA A 261 4.02 17.03 15.01
CA ALA A 261 4.21 15.58 15.03
C ALA A 261 5.31 15.16 14.04
N GLN A 262 5.28 15.69 12.80
CA GLN A 262 6.34 15.46 11.83
C GLN A 262 7.69 16.04 12.26
N TRP A 263 7.71 17.26 12.81
CA TRP A 263 8.94 17.93 13.25
C TRP A 263 9.59 17.18 14.43
N ARG A 264 8.80 16.76 15.43
CA ARG A 264 9.25 15.89 16.53
C ARG A 264 9.73 14.54 16.02
N GLY A 265 9.08 13.97 15.00
CA GLY A 265 9.57 12.77 14.31
C GLY A 265 10.88 12.97 13.55
N ARG A 266 11.11 14.17 12.97
CA ARG A 266 12.35 14.53 12.25
C ARG A 266 13.53 14.81 13.17
N HIS A 267 13.28 15.27 14.40
CA HIS A 267 14.31 15.61 15.41
C HIS A 267 14.52 14.51 16.45
N ARG A 268 13.83 13.36 16.33
CA ARG A 268 14.29 12.15 16.99
C ARG A 268 15.65 11.80 16.38
N PRO A 269 16.72 11.68 17.19
CA PRO A 269 18.01 11.20 16.68
C PRO A 269 17.77 9.88 15.96
N ALA A 270 18.49 9.64 14.86
CA ALA A 270 18.42 8.39 14.10
C ALA A 270 18.38 7.23 15.10
N GLU A 271 17.19 6.63 15.23
CA GLU A 271 16.96 5.64 16.28
C GLU A 271 17.94 4.50 16.04
N GLN A 272 18.66 4.13 17.10
CA GLN A 272 19.46 2.91 17.15
C GLN A 272 18.65 1.75 16.54
N PRO A 273 19.29 0.77 15.88
CA PRO A 273 18.58 -0.40 15.35
C PRO A 273 17.66 -0.95 16.43
N ARG A 274 16.35 -0.70 16.31
CA ARG A 274 15.38 -1.24 17.25
C ARG A 274 15.26 -2.70 16.88
N GLU A 275 16.04 -3.52 17.58
CA GLU A 275 15.99 -4.96 17.44
C GLU A 275 14.56 -5.42 17.72
N THR A 276 14.04 -6.21 16.78
CA THR A 276 12.82 -6.97 17.00
C THR A 276 13.13 -8.07 18.01
N GLY A 277 12.29 -8.21 19.01
CA GLY A 277 12.44 -9.26 20.02
C GLY A 277 12.18 -10.65 19.45
N THR A 278 12.28 -11.66 20.31
CA THR A 278 11.97 -13.05 19.96
C THR A 278 10.45 -13.24 19.77
N ILE A 279 10.08 -14.10 18.83
CA ILE A 279 8.68 -14.45 18.57
C ILE A 279 8.23 -15.52 19.58
N ASP A 280 7.23 -15.19 20.40
CA ASP A 280 6.49 -16.17 21.21
C ASP A 280 5.49 -16.90 20.30
N ALA A 281 5.97 -17.97 19.67
CA ALA A 281 5.20 -18.72 18.68
C ALA A 281 3.93 -19.35 19.26
N ALA A 282 3.97 -19.82 20.51
CA ALA A 282 2.81 -20.42 21.17
C ALA A 282 1.70 -19.37 21.40
N LYS A 283 2.08 -18.19 21.91
CA LYS A 283 1.11 -17.12 22.14
C LYS A 283 0.57 -16.55 20.83
N LEU A 284 1.44 -16.37 19.83
CA LEU A 284 1.05 -15.83 18.54
C LEU A 284 0.12 -16.80 17.78
N SER A 285 0.39 -18.10 17.82
CA SER A 285 -0.51 -19.15 17.31
C SER A 285 -1.88 -19.08 18.00
N GLN A 286 -1.91 -19.05 19.34
CA GLN A 286 -3.15 -18.94 20.11
C GLN A 286 -3.99 -17.70 19.72
N LEU A 287 -3.34 -16.55 19.54
CA LEU A 287 -4.02 -15.30 19.22
C LEU A 287 -4.52 -15.21 17.77
N THR A 288 -3.87 -15.94 16.85
CA THR A 288 -4.09 -15.87 15.38
C THR A 288 -4.78 -17.10 14.80
N ARG A 289 -5.15 -18.08 15.64
CA ARG A 289 -5.88 -19.29 15.24
C ARG A 289 -7.20 -18.92 14.55
N PRO A 290 -7.52 -19.51 13.38
CA PRO A 290 -8.76 -19.22 12.67
C PRO A 290 -9.97 -19.73 13.45
N ALA A 291 -11.12 -19.07 13.25
CA ALA A 291 -12.37 -19.44 13.92
C ALA A 291 -12.99 -20.74 13.37
N ALA A 292 -12.61 -21.14 12.16
CA ALA A 292 -13.04 -22.36 11.49
C ALA A 292 -11.87 -22.91 10.67
N SER A 293 -11.90 -24.20 10.34
CA SER A 293 -10.85 -24.83 9.53
C SER A 293 -10.74 -24.18 8.15
N GLY A 294 -9.56 -24.31 7.53
CA GLY A 294 -9.33 -23.95 6.14
C GLY A 294 -10.25 -24.72 5.19
N GLU A 295 -10.51 -24.11 4.04
CA GLU A 295 -11.34 -24.65 2.97
C GLU A 295 -10.50 -24.90 1.71
N GLU A 296 -10.98 -25.76 0.83
CA GLU A 296 -10.40 -25.94 -0.50
C GLU A 296 -10.53 -24.63 -1.28
N VAL A 297 -9.44 -24.21 -1.93
CA VAL A 297 -9.43 -22.98 -2.72
C VAL A 297 -9.43 -23.34 -4.20
N ARG A 298 -10.34 -22.73 -4.98
CA ARG A 298 -10.42 -22.96 -6.43
C ARG A 298 -9.91 -21.75 -7.20
N ALA A 299 -9.01 -21.96 -8.14
CA ALA A 299 -8.53 -20.95 -9.08
C ALA A 299 -8.56 -21.52 -10.50
N GLY A 300 -9.59 -21.17 -11.27
CA GLY A 300 -9.85 -21.78 -12.57
C GLY A 300 -10.10 -23.29 -12.44
N ALA A 301 -9.31 -24.10 -13.15
CA ALA A 301 -9.35 -25.56 -13.05
C ALA A 301 -8.59 -26.13 -11.84
N THR A 302 -7.76 -25.32 -11.18
CA THR A 302 -6.87 -25.80 -10.10
C THR A 302 -7.59 -25.80 -8.76
N ARG A 303 -7.40 -26.86 -7.98
CA ARG A 303 -7.92 -27.00 -6.61
C ARG A 303 -6.77 -27.11 -5.63
N PHE A 304 -6.64 -26.11 -4.76
CA PHE A 304 -5.63 -26.11 -3.69
C PHE A 304 -6.19 -26.82 -2.45
N PRO A 305 -5.48 -27.81 -1.89
CA PRO A 305 -5.97 -28.61 -0.77
C PRO A 305 -6.28 -27.78 0.48
N ALA A 306 -7.35 -28.15 1.19
CA ALA A 306 -7.73 -27.51 2.44
C ALA A 306 -6.74 -27.85 3.58
N ASN A 307 -6.50 -26.90 4.49
CA ASN A 307 -5.63 -27.10 5.68
C ASN A 307 -4.20 -27.57 5.33
N ALA A 308 -3.72 -27.18 4.16
CA ALA A 308 -2.37 -27.44 3.69
C ALA A 308 -1.75 -26.14 3.19
N THR A 309 -0.43 -26.09 3.21
CA THR A 309 0.33 -25.01 2.59
C THR A 309 0.75 -25.44 1.18
N THR A 310 0.36 -24.65 0.17
CA THR A 310 0.85 -24.82 -1.20
C THR A 310 1.84 -23.71 -1.54
N ALA A 311 3.05 -24.09 -1.93
CA ALA A 311 4.00 -23.14 -2.51
C ALA A 311 3.68 -22.91 -3.99
N LEU A 312 3.40 -21.67 -4.36
CA LEU A 312 3.15 -21.25 -5.73
C LEU A 312 4.43 -20.67 -6.33
N ILE A 313 5.07 -21.44 -7.21
CA ILE A 313 6.35 -21.07 -7.82
C ILE A 313 6.19 -20.87 -9.33
N GLY A 314 7.11 -20.15 -9.96
CA GLY A 314 7.11 -19.94 -11.41
C GLY A 314 7.98 -18.74 -11.81
N PRO A 315 8.32 -18.59 -13.10
CA PRO A 315 9.15 -17.49 -13.56
C PRO A 315 8.48 -16.12 -13.34
N ASN A 316 9.26 -15.05 -13.44
CA ASN A 316 8.74 -13.70 -13.40
C ASN A 316 7.76 -13.49 -14.56
N GLY A 317 6.63 -12.83 -14.28
CA GLY A 317 5.55 -12.66 -15.27
C GLY A 317 4.66 -13.89 -15.48
N ALA A 318 4.86 -15.01 -14.79
CA ALA A 318 4.02 -16.21 -14.93
C ALA A 318 2.56 -16.04 -14.49
N GLY A 319 2.19 -14.93 -13.85
CA GLY A 319 0.83 -14.65 -13.39
C GLY A 319 0.55 -14.99 -11.92
N LYS A 320 1.57 -15.27 -11.10
CA LYS A 320 1.45 -15.64 -9.67
C LYS A 320 0.62 -14.63 -8.86
N THR A 321 0.99 -13.35 -8.89
CA THR A 321 0.27 -12.27 -8.21
C THR A 321 -1.15 -12.08 -8.75
N THR A 322 -1.38 -12.30 -10.05
CA THR A 322 -2.71 -12.23 -10.66
C THR A 322 -3.63 -13.34 -10.14
N LEU A 323 -3.11 -14.56 -10.03
CA LEU A 323 -3.84 -15.69 -9.45
C LEU A 323 -4.15 -15.44 -7.97
N ALA A 324 -3.15 -15.01 -7.19
CA ALA A 324 -3.30 -14.63 -5.79
C ALA A 324 -4.42 -13.59 -5.58
N ARG A 325 -4.40 -12.51 -6.37
CA ARG A 325 -5.45 -11.47 -6.36
C ARG A 325 -6.82 -11.98 -6.82
N GLY A 326 -6.86 -12.91 -7.76
CA GLY A 326 -8.09 -13.56 -8.22
C GLY A 326 -8.78 -14.33 -7.10
N VAL A 327 -8.00 -15.13 -6.37
CA VAL A 327 -8.47 -15.92 -5.23
C VAL A 327 -8.88 -15.02 -4.06
N ALA A 328 -8.16 -13.93 -3.80
CA ALA A 328 -8.43 -13.01 -2.71
C ALA A 328 -9.80 -12.31 -2.76
N LYS A 329 -10.53 -12.40 -3.88
CA LYS A 329 -11.90 -11.89 -4.01
C LYS A 329 -12.93 -12.69 -3.22
N HIS A 330 -12.61 -13.91 -2.80
CA HIS A 330 -13.51 -14.75 -2.02
C HIS A 330 -13.54 -14.32 -0.55
N ARG A 331 -14.70 -14.47 0.10
CA ARG A 331 -14.83 -14.23 1.55
C ARG A 331 -14.01 -15.25 2.34
N GLY A 332 -13.42 -14.82 3.44
CA GLY A 332 -12.55 -15.60 4.33
C GLY A 332 -11.08 -15.63 3.92
N VAL A 333 -10.73 -15.02 2.78
CA VAL A 333 -9.36 -14.97 2.25
C VAL A 333 -8.66 -13.69 2.67
N VAL A 334 -7.44 -13.80 3.17
CA VAL A 334 -6.53 -12.67 3.39
C VAL A 334 -5.35 -12.79 2.45
N LEU A 335 -5.07 -11.71 1.70
CA LEU A 335 -3.90 -11.59 0.86
C LEU A 335 -2.92 -10.59 1.49
N LEU A 336 -1.69 -11.05 1.71
CA LEU A 336 -0.54 -10.21 2.00
C LEU A 336 0.29 -10.09 0.72
N THR A 337 0.38 -8.88 0.17
CA THR A 337 1.20 -8.57 -1.01
C THR A 337 2.64 -8.26 -0.64
N GLN A 338 3.54 -8.29 -1.63
CA GLN A 338 4.95 -7.93 -1.48
C GLN A 338 5.15 -6.51 -0.93
N ASP A 339 4.30 -5.56 -1.32
CA ASP A 339 4.22 -4.25 -0.67
C ASP A 339 3.26 -4.33 0.53
N PRO A 340 3.76 -4.24 1.78
CA PRO A 340 2.94 -4.34 2.97
C PRO A 340 1.98 -3.15 3.02
N ALA A 341 0.73 -3.35 2.60
CA ALA A 341 -0.35 -2.34 2.56
C ALA A 341 -0.81 -1.87 3.96
N LEU A 342 0.12 -1.31 4.73
CA LEU A 342 -0.09 -0.66 6.01
C LEU A 342 -0.53 0.79 5.76
N PRO A 343 -1.53 1.30 6.49
CA PRO A 343 -1.95 2.69 6.31
C PRO A 343 -0.78 3.64 6.62
N PRO A 344 -0.40 4.54 5.68
CA PRO A 344 0.82 5.33 5.78
C PRO A 344 0.78 6.37 6.92
N THR A 345 -0.41 6.69 7.43
CA THR A 345 -0.63 7.61 8.55
C THR A 345 -0.77 6.91 9.90
N ALA A 346 -0.76 5.56 9.92
CA ALA A 346 -0.96 4.78 11.14
C ALA A 346 0.36 4.41 11.83
N THR A 347 0.24 3.93 13.07
CA THR A 347 1.27 3.16 13.78
C THR A 347 0.93 1.67 13.74
N PRO A 348 1.87 0.73 13.98
CA PRO A 348 1.58 -0.70 14.10
C PRO A 348 0.43 -1.01 15.08
N ARG A 349 0.37 -0.34 16.24
CA ARG A 349 -0.74 -0.47 17.19
C ARG A 349 -2.07 -0.13 16.53
N THR A 350 -2.12 0.99 15.82
CA THR A 350 -3.33 1.45 15.14
C THR A 350 -3.72 0.52 13.99
N ALA A 351 -2.75 0.09 13.19
CA ALA A 351 -2.95 -0.81 12.05
C ALA A 351 -3.48 -2.19 12.49
N LEU A 352 -2.99 -2.73 13.61
CA LEU A 352 -3.56 -3.96 14.19
C LEU A 352 -4.93 -3.70 14.85
N ALA A 353 -5.11 -2.56 15.55
CA ALA A 353 -6.39 -2.21 16.19
C ALA A 353 -7.56 -2.06 15.18
N MET A 354 -7.25 -1.76 13.92
CA MET A 354 -8.23 -1.78 12.82
C MET A 354 -8.84 -3.16 12.58
N VAL A 355 -8.10 -4.24 12.89
CA VAL A 355 -8.48 -5.63 12.57
C VAL A 355 -8.82 -6.44 13.81
N THR A 356 -8.22 -6.15 14.97
CA THR A 356 -8.36 -6.94 16.20
C THR A 356 -8.37 -6.09 17.46
N ARG A 357 -8.97 -6.61 18.54
CA ARG A 357 -8.93 -6.01 19.88
C ARG A 357 -7.65 -6.33 20.65
N SER A 358 -6.91 -7.36 20.24
CA SER A 358 -5.70 -7.85 20.94
C SER A 358 -4.41 -7.26 20.35
N ALA A 359 -4.46 -6.04 19.79
CA ALA A 359 -3.36 -5.43 19.06
C ALA A 359 -2.05 -5.41 19.87
N GLU A 360 -2.10 -4.99 21.13
CA GLU A 360 -0.91 -4.97 21.99
C GLU A 360 -0.35 -6.36 22.30
N GLN A 361 -1.23 -7.33 22.55
CA GLN A 361 -0.83 -8.70 22.87
C GLN A 361 -0.13 -9.35 21.67
N LEU A 362 -0.63 -9.10 20.46
CA LEU A 362 -0.02 -9.57 19.21
C LEU A 362 1.33 -8.91 18.94
N LEU A 363 1.45 -7.58 19.13
CA LEU A 363 2.73 -6.89 19.00
C LEU A 363 3.76 -7.40 20.01
N ARG A 364 3.35 -7.66 21.25
CA ARG A 364 4.23 -8.28 22.27
C ARG A 364 4.64 -9.69 21.87
N ALA A 365 3.69 -10.55 21.49
CA ALA A 365 3.98 -11.93 21.10
C ALA A 365 4.85 -12.04 19.85
N ALA A 366 4.77 -11.08 18.93
CA ALA A 366 5.59 -11.04 17.72
C ALA A 366 6.97 -10.38 17.93
N GLY A 367 7.32 -9.95 19.15
CA GLY A 367 8.58 -9.23 19.40
C GLY A 367 8.60 -7.78 18.84
N LEU A 368 7.44 -7.22 18.48
CA LEU A 368 7.30 -5.90 17.83
C LEU A 368 6.80 -4.80 18.78
N ALA A 369 6.81 -5.02 20.09
CA ALA A 369 6.28 -4.07 21.08
C ALA A 369 6.98 -2.70 21.03
N SER A 370 8.29 -2.69 20.77
CA SER A 370 9.10 -1.47 20.62
C SER A 370 8.70 -0.62 19.41
N LEU A 371 8.00 -1.21 18.44
CA LEU A 371 7.53 -0.55 17.22
C LEU A 371 6.09 -0.06 17.31
N ALA A 372 5.37 -0.36 18.39
CA ALA A 372 3.92 -0.17 18.50
C ALA A 372 3.44 1.25 18.13
N ASP A 373 4.22 2.28 18.50
CA ASP A 373 3.92 3.70 18.31
C ASP A 373 4.78 4.38 17.23
N VAL A 374 5.55 3.59 16.48
CA VAL A 374 6.39 4.11 15.40
C VAL A 374 5.50 4.37 14.18
N PRO A 375 5.54 5.57 13.56
CA PRO A 375 4.80 5.81 12.32
C PRO A 375 5.24 4.83 11.22
N VAL A 376 4.30 4.27 10.47
CA VAL A 376 4.58 3.31 9.39
C VAL A 376 5.67 3.76 8.41
N PRO A 377 5.72 5.04 7.95
CA PRO A 377 6.77 5.51 7.05
C PRO A 377 8.19 5.54 7.65
N ALA A 378 8.31 5.37 8.96
CA ALA A 378 9.60 5.32 9.67
C ALA A 378 10.08 3.88 9.91
N LEU A 379 9.30 2.86 9.56
CA LEU A 379 9.69 1.45 9.68
C LEU A 379 10.67 1.08 8.56
N SER A 380 11.61 0.18 8.85
CA SER A 380 12.38 -0.49 7.79
C SER A 380 11.47 -1.43 6.97
N GLY A 381 11.88 -1.78 5.75
CA GLY A 381 11.13 -2.73 4.90
C GLY A 381 10.82 -4.05 5.62
N GLY A 382 11.80 -4.63 6.31
CA GLY A 382 11.62 -5.84 7.11
C GLY A 382 10.69 -5.65 8.32
N GLN A 383 10.78 -4.51 9.02
CA GLN A 383 9.86 -4.21 10.13
C GLN A 383 8.42 -4.04 9.64
N ALA A 384 8.22 -3.35 8.52
CA ALA A 384 6.90 -3.19 7.90
C ALA A 384 6.33 -4.53 7.43
N ALA A 385 7.15 -5.38 6.82
CA ALA A 385 6.77 -6.74 6.42
C ALA A 385 6.30 -7.58 7.63
N GLN A 386 7.05 -7.56 8.74
CA GLN A 386 6.66 -8.26 9.98
C GLN A 386 5.33 -7.75 10.55
N VAL A 387 5.15 -6.42 10.65
CA VAL A 387 3.88 -5.83 11.12
C VAL A 387 2.72 -6.22 10.22
N ALA A 388 2.92 -6.23 8.90
CA ALA A 388 1.90 -6.63 7.94
C ALA A 388 1.55 -8.13 8.03
N LEU A 389 2.55 -9.00 8.25
CA LEU A 389 2.34 -10.42 8.48
C LEU A 389 1.55 -10.67 9.77
N VAL A 390 1.90 -10.01 10.88
CA VAL A 390 1.12 -10.08 12.13
C VAL A 390 -0.31 -9.59 11.90
N ARG A 391 -0.49 -8.48 11.19
CA ARG A 391 -1.83 -7.92 10.88
C ARG A 391 -2.66 -8.87 10.03
N ALA A 392 -2.05 -9.55 9.04
CA ALA A 392 -2.70 -10.55 8.21
C ALA A 392 -3.14 -11.76 9.05
N LEU A 393 -2.29 -12.25 9.94
CA LEU A 393 -2.61 -13.36 10.86
C LEU A 393 -3.65 -12.95 11.92
N ALA A 394 -3.64 -11.70 12.38
CA ALA A 394 -4.58 -11.16 13.35
C ALA A 394 -6.04 -11.14 12.85
N ALA A 395 -6.23 -11.14 11.53
CA ALA A 395 -7.54 -11.32 10.88
C ALA A 395 -8.10 -12.74 11.04
N ARG A 396 -7.32 -13.69 11.58
CA ARG A 396 -7.69 -15.10 11.79
C ARG A 396 -8.25 -15.76 10.51
N PRO A 397 -7.54 -15.66 9.37
CA PRO A 397 -8.04 -16.12 8.08
C PRO A 397 -8.17 -17.64 8.00
N ARG A 398 -9.24 -18.11 7.35
CA ARG A 398 -9.39 -19.53 6.96
C ARG A 398 -8.51 -19.86 5.76
N VAL A 399 -8.32 -18.89 4.88
CA VAL A 399 -7.43 -18.96 3.72
C VAL A 399 -6.45 -17.79 3.76
N LEU A 400 -5.16 -18.08 3.77
CA LEU A 400 -4.10 -17.08 3.82
C LEU A 400 -3.26 -17.17 2.54
N ILE A 401 -3.12 -16.06 1.83
CA ILE A 401 -2.24 -15.95 0.67
C ILE A 401 -1.11 -14.99 1.03
N LEU A 402 0.12 -15.45 0.84
CA LEU A 402 1.33 -14.70 1.16
C LEU A 402 2.16 -14.56 -0.11
N ASP A 403 2.36 -13.33 -0.58
CA ASP A 403 3.20 -13.02 -1.75
C ASP A 403 4.59 -12.55 -1.28
N GLU A 404 5.58 -13.44 -1.33
CA GLU A 404 6.96 -13.23 -0.85
C GLU A 404 7.06 -12.66 0.59
N PRO A 405 6.40 -13.29 1.57
CA PRO A 405 6.21 -12.71 2.92
C PRO A 405 7.51 -12.48 3.70
N LEU A 406 8.59 -13.20 3.37
CA LEU A 406 9.84 -13.22 4.13
C LEU A 406 11.01 -12.54 3.40
N ALA A 407 10.82 -12.08 2.16
CA ALA A 407 11.92 -11.60 1.32
C ALA A 407 12.62 -10.34 1.86
N ALA A 408 11.89 -9.49 2.59
CA ALA A 408 12.42 -8.25 3.17
C ALA A 408 12.93 -8.40 4.63
N ILE A 409 12.85 -9.60 5.22
CA ILE A 409 13.14 -9.87 6.64
C ILE A 409 14.55 -10.46 6.77
N ASP A 410 15.28 -10.12 7.84
CA ASP A 410 16.61 -10.68 8.11
C ASP A 410 16.56 -12.19 8.35
N ALA A 411 17.67 -12.89 8.07
CA ALA A 411 17.72 -14.35 8.07
C ALA A 411 17.33 -14.99 9.41
N ALA A 412 17.73 -14.40 10.55
CA ALA A 412 17.44 -14.94 11.88
C ALA A 412 15.94 -14.82 12.21
N THR A 413 15.32 -13.69 11.90
CA THR A 413 13.89 -13.48 12.09
C THR A 413 13.05 -14.28 11.08
N THR A 414 13.52 -14.42 9.84
CA THR A 414 12.93 -15.29 8.81
C THR A 414 12.83 -16.74 9.30
N ALA A 415 13.87 -17.27 9.95
CA ALA A 415 13.82 -18.62 10.53
C ALA A 415 12.76 -18.76 11.63
N GLN A 416 12.56 -17.74 12.47
CA GLN A 416 11.51 -17.74 13.50
C GLN A 416 10.11 -17.72 12.87
N TRP A 417 9.89 -16.88 11.85
CA TRP A 417 8.63 -16.83 11.13
C TRP A 417 8.31 -18.13 10.38
N ARG A 418 9.31 -18.76 9.75
CA ARG A 418 9.13 -20.07 9.10
C ARG A 418 8.62 -21.11 10.08
N ARG A 419 9.23 -21.22 11.27
CA ARG A 419 8.80 -22.15 12.31
C ARG A 419 7.36 -21.90 12.76
N LEU A 420 6.96 -20.64 12.92
CA LEU A 420 5.58 -20.29 13.25
C LEU A 420 4.60 -20.68 12.13
N LEU A 421 4.91 -20.33 10.89
CA LEU A 421 4.05 -20.63 9.73
C LEU A 421 3.91 -22.15 9.56
N GLN A 422 4.99 -22.89 9.73
CA GLN A 422 4.97 -24.36 9.71
C GLN A 422 4.11 -24.93 10.86
N ALA A 423 4.28 -24.43 12.08
CA ALA A 423 3.50 -24.89 13.24
C ALA A 423 1.99 -24.59 13.13
N THR A 424 1.62 -23.59 12.33
CA THR A 424 0.22 -23.18 12.11
C THR A 424 -0.35 -23.58 10.75
N ALA A 425 0.44 -24.28 9.92
CA ALA A 425 0.09 -24.66 8.54
C ALA A 425 -1.19 -25.49 8.47
N ARG A 426 -1.39 -26.43 9.40
CA ARG A 426 -2.56 -27.32 9.42
C ARG A 426 -3.83 -26.68 9.95
N GLU A 427 -3.76 -25.46 10.47
CA GLU A 427 -4.94 -24.77 11.01
C GLU A 427 -5.75 -24.04 9.94
N ARG A 428 -5.12 -23.71 8.80
CA ARG A 428 -5.68 -22.87 7.73
C ARG A 428 -5.17 -23.31 6.37
N THR A 429 -5.89 -22.97 5.30
CA THR A 429 -5.37 -23.20 3.94
C THR A 429 -4.41 -22.08 3.58
N THR A 430 -3.17 -22.39 3.19
CA THR A 430 -2.16 -21.36 2.90
C THR A 430 -1.64 -21.47 1.47
N ILE A 431 -1.56 -20.37 0.74
CA ILE A 431 -0.84 -20.29 -0.54
C ILE A 431 0.33 -19.32 -0.35
N VAL A 432 1.56 -19.82 -0.43
CA VAL A 432 2.79 -19.02 -0.34
C VAL A 432 3.38 -18.87 -1.73
N VAL A 433 3.42 -17.65 -2.25
CA VAL A 433 4.24 -17.33 -3.42
C VAL A 433 5.66 -17.09 -2.93
N THR A 434 6.61 -17.86 -3.43
CA THR A 434 8.02 -17.76 -3.04
C THR A 434 8.92 -18.12 -4.20
N HIS A 435 10.14 -17.60 -4.15
CA HIS A 435 11.26 -17.98 -5.01
C HIS A 435 12.44 -18.50 -4.16
N ASP A 436 12.21 -18.83 -2.89
CA ASP A 436 13.21 -19.42 -1.99
C ASP A 436 12.95 -20.92 -1.83
N ALA A 437 13.95 -21.75 -2.16
CA ALA A 437 13.89 -23.20 -2.00
C ALA A 437 13.68 -23.63 -0.55
N ILE A 438 14.17 -22.87 0.43
CA ILE A 438 14.00 -23.19 1.85
C ILE A 438 12.53 -23.02 2.25
N ASP A 439 11.83 -22.02 1.73
CA ASP A 439 10.40 -21.85 1.97
C ASP A 439 9.61 -23.04 1.40
N VAL A 440 9.95 -23.47 0.17
CA VAL A 440 9.34 -24.67 -0.44
C VAL A 440 9.59 -25.90 0.42
N ALA A 441 10.83 -26.12 0.86
CA ALA A 441 11.21 -27.31 1.62
C ALA A 441 10.64 -27.36 3.04
N THR A 442 10.43 -26.20 3.68
CA THR A 442 10.05 -26.14 5.11
C THR A 442 8.58 -25.81 5.35
N LEU A 443 7.94 -25.06 4.44
CA LEU A 443 6.57 -24.60 4.62
C LEU A 443 5.55 -25.39 3.80
N ALA A 444 5.94 -25.91 2.62
CA ALA A 444 5.00 -26.44 1.66
C ALA A 444 4.66 -27.90 1.90
N ASP A 445 3.37 -28.23 1.91
CA ASP A 445 2.87 -29.61 1.77
C ASP A 445 2.74 -29.98 0.28
N HIS A 446 2.44 -28.98 -0.57
CA HIS A 446 2.29 -29.13 -2.02
C HIS A 446 3.04 -28.02 -2.76
N VAL A 447 3.47 -28.30 -3.99
CA VAL A 447 4.06 -27.30 -4.89
C VAL A 447 3.21 -27.16 -6.14
N ALA A 448 2.79 -25.93 -6.42
CA ALA A 448 2.11 -25.53 -7.63
C ALA A 448 3.08 -24.75 -8.52
N VAL A 449 3.36 -25.27 -9.72
CA VAL A 449 4.22 -24.59 -10.70
C VAL A 449 3.34 -23.83 -11.70
N MET A 450 3.57 -22.53 -11.85
CA MET A 450 2.89 -21.68 -12.83
C MET A 450 3.74 -21.40 -14.06
N ARG A 451 3.09 -21.41 -15.24
CA ARG A 451 3.66 -20.94 -16.51
C ARG A 451 2.57 -20.30 -17.36
N SER A 452 2.89 -19.16 -17.97
CA SER A 452 2.02 -18.45 -18.91
C SER A 452 0.58 -18.22 -18.41
N GLY A 453 0.41 -17.89 -17.12
CA GLY A 453 -0.90 -17.61 -16.53
C GLY A 453 -1.70 -18.83 -16.06
N SER A 454 -1.13 -20.04 -16.17
CA SER A 454 -1.79 -21.29 -15.75
C SER A 454 -0.91 -22.09 -14.78
N VAL A 455 -1.53 -22.88 -13.91
CA VAL A 455 -0.83 -23.87 -13.08
C VAL A 455 -0.64 -25.11 -13.94
N VAL A 456 0.62 -25.46 -14.22
CA VAL A 456 0.99 -26.60 -15.07
C VAL A 456 1.24 -27.88 -14.28
N SER A 457 1.49 -27.75 -12.97
CA SER A 457 1.71 -28.89 -12.07
C SER A 457 1.28 -28.51 -10.66
N LEU A 458 0.63 -29.44 -9.95
CA LEU A 458 0.32 -29.35 -8.52
C LEU A 458 0.55 -30.73 -7.90
N ARG A 459 1.59 -30.87 -7.09
CA ARG A 459 2.03 -32.17 -6.54
C ARG A 459 2.47 -32.04 -5.08
N PRO A 460 2.55 -33.15 -4.32
CA PRO A 460 3.15 -33.13 -2.99
C PRO A 460 4.56 -32.53 -3.02
N ALA A 461 4.90 -31.71 -2.02
CA ALA A 461 6.21 -31.06 -1.96
C ALA A 461 7.35 -32.07 -1.86
N ALA A 462 7.15 -33.20 -1.17
CA ALA A 462 8.13 -34.28 -1.11
C ALA A 462 8.49 -34.83 -2.49
N ASP A 463 7.50 -35.00 -3.37
CA ASP A 463 7.71 -35.49 -4.73
C ASP A 463 8.39 -34.43 -5.60
N GLU A 464 8.01 -33.16 -5.44
CA GLU A 464 8.64 -32.05 -6.18
C GLU A 464 10.10 -31.83 -5.76
N LEU A 465 10.40 -31.93 -4.45
CA LEU A 465 11.76 -31.81 -3.91
C LEU A 465 12.65 -32.98 -4.34
N ALA A 466 12.09 -34.18 -4.39
CA ALA A 466 12.82 -35.38 -4.79
C ALA A 466 13.00 -35.49 -6.31
N ALA A 467 12.02 -35.02 -7.09
CA ALA A 467 11.96 -35.16 -8.54
C ALA A 467 11.17 -33.99 -9.16
N PRO A 468 11.83 -32.82 -9.41
CA PRO A 468 11.17 -31.63 -9.91
C PRO A 468 10.52 -31.85 -11.29
N ALA A 469 9.28 -31.38 -11.46
CA ALA A 469 8.51 -31.63 -12.70
C ALA A 469 9.02 -30.79 -13.89
N THR A 470 9.60 -29.63 -13.61
CA THR A 470 9.94 -28.61 -14.60
C THR A 470 11.36 -28.12 -14.41
N ALA A 471 11.99 -27.65 -15.51
CA ALA A 471 13.33 -27.08 -15.45
C ALA A 471 13.40 -25.86 -14.51
N PHE A 472 12.32 -25.07 -14.44
CA PHE A 472 12.23 -23.96 -13.49
C PHE A 472 12.28 -24.43 -12.03
N SER A 473 11.47 -25.44 -11.68
CA SER A 473 11.44 -26.02 -10.33
C SER A 473 12.79 -26.66 -9.97
N ALA A 474 13.40 -27.39 -10.91
CA ALA A 474 14.72 -27.97 -10.71
C ALA A 474 15.76 -26.89 -10.39
N ARG A 475 15.84 -25.84 -11.20
CA ARG A 475 16.77 -24.73 -10.99
C ARG A 475 16.53 -24.02 -9.65
N LEU A 476 15.26 -23.77 -9.30
CA LEU A 476 14.89 -23.17 -8.02
C LEU A 476 15.40 -24.02 -6.84
N LEU A 477 15.25 -25.34 -6.94
CA LEU A 477 15.64 -26.30 -5.90
C LEU A 477 17.15 -26.62 -5.90
N GLY A 478 17.93 -26.02 -6.81
CA GLY A 478 19.35 -26.32 -6.97
C GLY A 478 19.62 -27.72 -7.53
N MET A 479 18.67 -28.27 -8.30
CA MET A 479 18.76 -29.58 -8.94
C MET A 479 18.96 -29.42 -10.45
N ASN A 480 19.63 -30.40 -11.06
CA ASN A 480 19.67 -30.52 -12.51
C ASN A 480 18.45 -31.28 -13.03
N LEU A 481 17.98 -30.89 -14.20
CA LEU A 481 16.97 -31.61 -14.95
C LEU A 481 17.36 -31.67 -16.42
N LEU A 482 17.77 -32.85 -16.86
CA LEU A 482 18.04 -33.16 -18.26
C LEU A 482 16.76 -33.71 -18.89
N ALA A 483 16.13 -32.94 -19.77
CA ALA A 483 14.87 -33.34 -20.39
C ALA A 483 15.07 -34.28 -21.58
N ASP A 484 16.22 -34.19 -22.25
CA ASP A 484 16.60 -35.05 -23.37
C ASP A 484 17.77 -35.96 -22.97
N LEU A 485 17.45 -37.24 -22.78
CA LEU A 485 18.45 -38.26 -22.41
C LEU A 485 19.38 -38.64 -23.56
N SER A 486 19.09 -38.25 -24.81
CA SER A 486 19.99 -38.51 -25.95
C SER A 486 21.31 -37.75 -25.85
N LEU A 487 21.35 -36.70 -25.02
CA LEU A 487 22.55 -35.92 -24.72
C LEU A 487 23.57 -36.67 -23.83
N LEU A 488 23.18 -37.81 -23.24
CA LEU A 488 24.07 -38.67 -22.47
C LEU A 488 24.75 -39.71 -23.36
N GLU A 489 26.08 -39.63 -23.48
CA GLU A 489 26.89 -40.66 -24.15
C GLU A 489 27.17 -41.80 -23.16
N GLY A 490 26.83 -43.04 -23.52
CA GLY A 490 27.09 -44.21 -22.66
C GLY A 490 26.04 -45.31 -22.82
N PRO A 491 26.08 -46.35 -21.97
CA PRO A 491 25.01 -47.34 -21.94
C PRO A 491 23.67 -46.69 -21.54
N PRO A 492 22.52 -47.30 -21.85
CA PRO A 492 21.23 -46.81 -21.38
C PRO A 492 21.20 -46.80 -19.84
N LEU A 493 20.59 -45.78 -19.25
CA LEU A 493 20.44 -45.68 -17.80
C LEU A 493 19.68 -46.92 -17.25
N PRO A 494 20.04 -47.42 -16.05
CA PRO A 494 19.25 -48.42 -15.36
C PRO A 494 17.79 -47.95 -15.25
N ASP A 495 16.83 -48.84 -15.48
CA ASP A 495 15.38 -48.56 -15.50
C ASP A 495 14.85 -47.67 -16.66
N ALA A 496 15.67 -47.35 -17.66
CA ALA A 496 15.22 -46.71 -18.90
C ALA A 496 14.52 -47.69 -19.89
N THR A 497 14.13 -48.88 -19.43
CA THR A 497 13.55 -49.97 -20.23
C THR A 497 12.06 -49.76 -20.57
N VAL A 498 11.45 -48.67 -20.10
CA VAL A 498 10.04 -48.35 -20.34
C VAL A 498 9.92 -47.43 -21.57
N PRO A 499 9.05 -47.74 -22.56
CA PRO A 499 8.88 -46.92 -23.77
C PRO A 499 8.04 -45.67 -23.48
N ARG A 500 8.56 -44.77 -22.66
CA ARG A 500 7.99 -43.44 -22.42
C ARG A 500 9.12 -42.41 -22.51
N PRO A 501 8.86 -41.17 -22.95
CA PRO A 501 9.85 -40.12 -22.84
C PRO A 501 10.20 -39.93 -21.35
N LEU A 502 11.48 -40.08 -21.03
CA LEU A 502 12.01 -39.98 -19.66
C LEU A 502 12.92 -38.75 -19.56
N ARG A 503 12.96 -38.16 -18.36
CA ARG A 503 13.87 -37.09 -17.98
C ARG A 503 14.76 -37.56 -16.84
N ALA A 504 15.97 -37.04 -16.72
CA ALA A 504 16.85 -37.33 -15.60
C ALA A 504 16.95 -36.12 -14.68
N SER A 505 16.66 -36.31 -13.39
CA SER A 505 16.96 -35.33 -12.35
C SER A 505 18.05 -35.84 -11.42
N PHE A 506 18.98 -34.97 -11.07
CA PHE A 506 20.13 -35.30 -10.24
C PHE A 506 20.71 -34.04 -9.58
N PRO A 507 21.34 -34.17 -8.41
CA PRO A 507 22.00 -33.04 -7.75
C PRO A 507 23.29 -32.61 -8.49
N PRO A 508 23.79 -31.38 -8.28
CA PRO A 508 25.00 -30.88 -8.94
C PRO A 508 26.26 -31.71 -8.66
N ASP A 509 26.33 -32.37 -7.50
CA ASP A 509 27.43 -33.23 -7.08
C ASP A 509 27.37 -34.65 -7.69
N ALA A 510 26.38 -34.92 -8.55
CA ALA A 510 26.34 -36.12 -9.39
C ALA A 510 27.18 -35.97 -10.66
N LEU A 511 27.55 -34.73 -11.02
CA LEU A 511 28.42 -34.44 -12.16
C LEU A 511 29.85 -34.15 -11.69
N SER A 512 30.81 -34.67 -12.44
CA SER A 512 32.24 -34.40 -12.21
C SER A 512 32.95 -34.20 -13.54
N VAL A 513 33.81 -33.20 -13.65
CA VAL A 513 34.57 -32.93 -14.89
C VAL A 513 35.64 -34.00 -15.06
N ILE A 514 35.77 -34.54 -16.28
CA ILE A 514 36.79 -35.53 -16.63
C ILE A 514 37.73 -35.00 -17.72
N ARG A 515 39.01 -35.37 -17.64
CA ARG A 515 40.06 -35.06 -18.64
C ARG A 515 40.77 -36.30 -19.21
N THR A 516 40.65 -37.45 -18.56
CA THR A 516 41.25 -38.72 -18.97
C THR A 516 40.17 -39.71 -19.40
N PRO A 517 40.48 -40.66 -20.30
CA PRO A 517 39.50 -41.66 -20.73
C PRO A 517 39.06 -42.52 -19.53
N GLN A 518 37.75 -42.51 -19.27
CA GLN A 518 37.10 -43.27 -18.20
C GLN A 518 36.87 -44.73 -18.65
N PRO A 519 36.79 -45.71 -17.74
CA PRO A 519 36.43 -47.09 -18.06
C PRO A 519 35.12 -47.21 -18.87
N ALA A 520 35.06 -48.25 -19.70
CA ALA A 520 33.87 -48.64 -20.46
C ALA A 520 32.65 -48.80 -19.53
N GLY A 521 31.53 -48.16 -19.89
CA GLY A 521 30.28 -48.18 -19.11
C GLY A 521 29.96 -46.89 -18.33
N SER A 522 30.76 -45.84 -18.49
CA SER A 522 30.47 -44.53 -17.87
C SER A 522 29.42 -43.74 -18.67
N HIS A 523 28.62 -42.92 -17.99
CA HIS A 523 27.65 -42.02 -18.62
C HIS A 523 28.25 -40.60 -18.66
N LEU A 524 28.43 -40.08 -19.87
CA LEU A 524 29.14 -38.84 -20.14
C LEU A 524 28.18 -37.77 -20.67
N LEU A 525 28.40 -36.54 -20.24
CA LEU A 525 27.64 -35.37 -20.68
C LEU A 525 28.62 -34.32 -21.19
N ARG A 526 28.50 -33.95 -22.47
CA ARG A 526 29.33 -32.89 -23.07
C ARG A 526 28.59 -31.57 -23.03
N GLY A 527 29.28 -30.52 -22.59
CA GLY A 527 28.71 -29.19 -22.52
C GLY A 527 29.76 -28.11 -22.59
N ARG A 528 29.30 -26.89 -22.83
CA ARG A 528 30.12 -25.68 -22.81
C ARG A 528 29.85 -24.93 -21.52
N VAL A 529 30.90 -24.49 -20.83
CA VAL A 529 30.77 -23.65 -19.64
C VAL A 529 30.09 -22.34 -20.04
N SER A 530 28.93 -22.03 -19.43
CA SER A 530 28.21 -20.76 -19.65
C SER A 530 28.57 -19.73 -18.58
N ALA A 531 28.70 -20.17 -17.33
CA ALA A 531 28.99 -19.30 -16.18
C ALA A 531 29.76 -20.05 -15.08
N VAL A 532 30.52 -19.30 -14.29
CA VAL A 532 31.25 -19.80 -13.12
C VAL A 532 31.07 -18.82 -11.97
N ASP A 533 30.42 -19.28 -10.91
CA ASP A 533 30.15 -18.49 -9.71
C ASP A 533 30.96 -19.03 -8.53
N LEU A 534 31.81 -18.17 -7.95
CA LEU A 534 32.60 -18.53 -6.76
C LEU A 534 31.72 -18.49 -5.51
N LEU A 535 31.70 -19.58 -4.75
CA LEU A 535 30.87 -19.72 -3.55
C LEU A 535 31.62 -19.29 -2.28
N PRO A 536 30.94 -18.64 -1.32
CA PRO A 536 31.48 -18.32 0.00
C PRO A 536 31.66 -19.61 0.83
N GLY A 537 32.79 -20.29 0.61
CA GLY A 537 33.08 -21.60 1.20
C GLY A 537 34.24 -22.35 0.51
N GLY A 538 34.84 -21.78 -0.55
CA GLY A 538 36.00 -22.37 -1.23
C GLY A 538 35.64 -23.29 -2.40
N GLY A 539 34.35 -23.41 -2.75
CA GLY A 539 33.88 -24.07 -3.97
C GLY A 539 33.47 -23.08 -5.07
N ALA A 540 33.10 -23.61 -6.22
CA ALA A 540 32.51 -22.88 -7.34
C ALA A 540 31.34 -23.67 -7.92
N ALA A 541 30.27 -22.97 -8.28
CA ALA A 541 29.18 -23.50 -9.09
C ALA A 541 29.49 -23.20 -10.56
N VAL A 542 29.52 -24.24 -11.39
CA VAL A 542 29.78 -24.13 -12.82
C VAL A 542 28.50 -24.49 -13.55
N GLU A 543 27.98 -23.59 -14.38
CA GLU A 543 26.83 -23.84 -15.23
C GLU A 543 27.31 -24.24 -16.64
N LEU A 544 26.74 -25.31 -17.17
CA LEU A 544 27.05 -25.88 -18.47
C LEU A 544 25.82 -25.81 -19.38
N ALA A 545 26.01 -25.27 -20.58
CA ALA A 545 25.07 -25.41 -21.68
C ALA A 545 25.34 -26.72 -22.42
N VAL A 546 24.31 -27.55 -22.54
CA VAL A 546 24.36 -28.92 -23.08
C VAL A 546 23.41 -29.00 -24.28
N GLY A 547 23.87 -29.60 -25.38
CA GLY A 547 23.05 -29.85 -26.58
C GLY A 547 23.05 -28.73 -27.63
N GLY A 548 23.89 -27.70 -27.51
CA GLY A 548 24.02 -26.61 -28.47
C GLY A 548 25.23 -26.74 -29.40
N ASP A 549 25.06 -27.44 -30.53
CA ASP A 549 25.93 -27.30 -31.70
C ASP A 549 25.25 -26.40 -32.75
N ALA A 550 26.05 -25.60 -33.46
CA ALA A 550 25.64 -24.46 -34.28
C ALA A 550 24.79 -24.78 -35.54
N GLU A 551 24.29 -26.00 -35.70
CA GLU A 551 23.65 -26.45 -36.95
C GLU A 551 22.20 -26.97 -36.82
N HIS A 552 21.58 -27.01 -35.63
CA HIS A 552 20.21 -27.52 -35.48
C HIS A 552 19.29 -26.56 -34.71
N THR A 553 18.32 -25.97 -35.43
CA THR A 553 17.57 -24.77 -35.07
C THR A 553 16.35 -24.97 -34.15
N GLU A 554 16.17 -26.11 -33.47
CA GLU A 554 14.97 -26.35 -32.65
C GLU A 554 15.18 -27.01 -31.26
N HIS A 555 16.41 -27.29 -30.82
CA HIS A 555 16.63 -27.83 -29.48
C HIS A 555 16.86 -26.73 -28.44
N THR A 556 15.97 -26.66 -27.44
CA THR A 556 16.13 -25.86 -26.22
C THR A 556 17.47 -26.18 -25.55
N GLU A 557 18.37 -25.20 -25.42
CA GLU A 557 19.60 -25.34 -24.65
C GLU A 557 19.28 -25.83 -23.23
N HIS A 558 19.88 -26.96 -22.84
CA HIS A 558 19.77 -27.49 -21.49
C HIS A 558 20.89 -26.92 -20.63
N TYR A 559 20.55 -26.33 -19.49
CA TYR A 559 21.52 -25.85 -18.53
C TYR A 559 21.59 -26.82 -17.36
N VAL A 560 22.79 -27.32 -17.06
CA VAL A 560 23.08 -28.14 -15.88
C VAL A 560 24.18 -27.49 -15.06
N SER A 561 24.09 -27.61 -13.75
CA SER A 561 25.04 -27.09 -12.79
C SER A 561 25.89 -28.22 -12.21
N LEU A 562 27.16 -27.96 -11.94
CA LEU A 562 27.98 -28.84 -11.11
C LEU A 562 28.72 -28.02 -10.05
N LEU A 563 29.12 -28.71 -8.98
CA LEU A 563 29.91 -28.13 -7.90
C LEU A 563 31.34 -28.65 -7.98
N VAL A 564 32.29 -27.74 -8.00
CA VAL A 564 33.73 -28.04 -7.99
C VAL A 564 34.43 -27.25 -6.89
N ASP A 565 35.59 -27.71 -6.46
CA ASP A 565 36.49 -26.94 -5.61
C ASP A 565 37.13 -25.79 -6.41
N ARG A 566 37.47 -24.69 -5.72
CA ARG A 566 38.05 -23.50 -6.36
C ARG A 566 39.38 -23.80 -7.06
N GLU A 567 40.16 -24.75 -6.55
CA GLU A 567 41.40 -25.16 -7.21
C GLU A 567 41.13 -25.94 -8.51
N ALA A 568 40.09 -26.77 -8.56
CA ALA A 568 39.70 -27.45 -9.79
C ALA A 568 39.28 -26.49 -10.90
N VAL A 569 38.65 -25.34 -10.59
CA VAL A 569 38.34 -24.31 -11.61
C VAL A 569 39.60 -23.88 -12.37
N LEU A 570 40.69 -23.61 -11.64
CA LEU A 570 41.98 -23.20 -12.23
C LEU A 570 42.69 -24.38 -12.90
N ARG A 571 42.75 -25.53 -12.21
CA ARG A 571 43.43 -26.73 -12.71
C ARG A 571 42.79 -27.29 -13.98
N GLN A 572 41.49 -27.10 -14.13
CA GLN A 572 40.70 -27.61 -15.24
C GLN A 572 40.28 -26.53 -16.24
N ASP A 573 40.80 -25.31 -16.12
CA ASP A 573 40.56 -24.19 -17.06
C ASP A 573 39.08 -23.96 -17.37
N LEU A 574 38.26 -24.00 -16.32
CA LEU A 574 36.80 -23.84 -16.41
C LEU A 574 36.49 -22.34 -16.55
N ALA A 575 36.58 -21.83 -17.78
CA ALA A 575 36.18 -20.47 -18.15
C ALA A 575 34.94 -20.49 -19.06
N PRO A 576 34.10 -19.44 -19.05
CA PRO A 576 32.99 -19.33 -20.00
C PRO A 576 33.47 -19.54 -21.45
N GLY A 577 32.82 -20.45 -22.16
CA GLY A 577 33.20 -20.87 -23.51
C GLY A 577 34.00 -22.17 -23.59
N THR A 578 34.58 -22.66 -22.49
CA THR A 578 35.36 -23.91 -22.47
C THR A 578 34.44 -25.12 -22.70
N GLN A 579 34.83 -26.00 -23.62
CA GLN A 579 34.21 -27.31 -23.83
C GLN A 579 34.68 -28.28 -22.74
N VAL A 580 33.73 -28.92 -22.05
CA VAL A 580 34.01 -29.87 -20.98
C VAL A 580 33.20 -31.14 -21.14
N THR A 581 33.79 -32.25 -20.76
CA THR A 581 33.09 -33.54 -20.63
C THR A 581 32.95 -33.85 -19.15
N CYS A 582 31.73 -34.20 -18.74
CA CYS A 582 31.42 -34.55 -17.35
C CYS A 582 30.99 -36.01 -17.27
N ALA A 583 31.40 -36.71 -16.23
CA ALA A 583 30.89 -38.02 -15.85
C ALA A 583 29.72 -37.87 -14.88
N LEU A 584 28.64 -38.63 -15.12
CA LEU A 584 27.43 -38.67 -14.29
C LEU A 584 27.41 -39.92 -13.40
N ASP A 585 27.30 -39.74 -12.08
CA ASP A 585 27.07 -40.84 -11.14
C ASP A 585 25.59 -41.26 -11.17
N VAL A 586 25.31 -42.34 -11.91
CA VAL A 586 23.95 -42.87 -12.11
C VAL A 586 23.24 -43.29 -10.83
N ARG A 587 23.96 -43.57 -9.74
CA ARG A 587 23.33 -43.92 -8.45
C ARG A 587 22.60 -42.73 -7.84
N LYS A 588 22.93 -41.50 -8.27
CA LYS A 588 22.30 -40.25 -7.83
C LYS A 588 21.26 -39.73 -8.83
N VAL A 589 21.01 -40.46 -9.93
CA VAL A 589 20.07 -40.08 -10.97
C VAL A 589 18.70 -40.67 -10.68
N ARG A 590 17.66 -39.85 -10.79
CA ARG A 590 16.27 -40.28 -10.81
C ARG A 590 15.67 -40.08 -12.20
N LEU A 591 15.07 -41.13 -12.74
CA LEU A 591 14.31 -41.08 -13.98
C LEU A 591 12.87 -40.64 -13.69
N ILE A 592 12.40 -39.65 -14.42
CA ILE A 592 11.07 -39.04 -14.29
C ILE A 592 10.32 -39.23 -15.60
N PRO A 593 9.08 -39.72 -15.60
CA PRO A 593 8.23 -39.70 -16.80
C PRO A 593 8.06 -38.27 -17.29
N ALA A 594 8.26 -38.01 -18.58
CA ALA A 594 7.83 -36.77 -19.18
C ALA A 594 6.29 -36.82 -19.28
N GLU A 595 5.60 -36.15 -18.35
CA GLU A 595 4.16 -35.94 -18.48
C GLU A 595 3.90 -35.13 -19.76
N HIS A 596 2.89 -35.55 -20.54
CA HIS A 596 2.46 -34.83 -21.73
C HIS A 596 2.11 -33.39 -21.33
N GLY A 597 2.73 -32.43 -22.00
CA GLY A 597 2.58 -31.00 -21.73
C GLY A 597 1.18 -30.46 -21.93
#